data_AF-A0A9D5UC65-F1
#
_entry.id   AF-A0A9D5UC65-F1
#
_cell.length_a   1.000
_cell.length_b   1.000
_cell.length_c   1.000
_cell.angle_alpha   90.00
_cell.angle_beta   90.00
_cell.angle_gamma   90.00
#
_symmetry.space_group_name_H-M   'P 1'
#
loop_
_entity.id
_entity.type
_entity.pdbx_description
1 polymer ?
#
loop_
_entity_poly.entity_id
_entity_poly.type
_entity_poly.pdbx_seq_one_letter_code
_entity_poly.pdbx_strand_id
1 'polypeptide(L)'
;MRDSLDPTDARSCEATCDGDTCRCSTSAARRPRSRSVGWRLVGVALVVTLVSATATVRGGDSPASATDGTAAVAVDTRDAERAQAHARATRLVERAVLTHERSAGKVDEVLRSALDRATGDVTAQAASTAQAPRPLLVRSLVRLRAAVERTERLDAQVRQAATRYDVEQAEAAAAEAARIEAERLEAERLAAEQAAAAEAAAAEAARVAAEKVAAEQAAAAKRAADEQAARAAVAEQAATPAAPAAPARSIREVGEATLRGLPGNGGVSLSWDDPGLAGHLGGVWKGNTSTILVNATRLGDQTSKTKDVIRHEMAHIYQGRLMAAHGMSWSQIDGLMAGAFGSNASEKVADCVALRFGASWVNYTSDCSGADKQAWVDGLIGGYLP
;
A
#
# COMPACT_ATOMS: atom_id res chain seq x y z
N MET A 1 -51.04 11.45 38.12
CA MET A 1 -50.13 10.45 37.51
C MET A 1 -48.81 11.17 37.23
N ARG A 2 -47.89 11.11 38.19
CA ARG A 2 -46.53 10.53 38.04
C ARG A 2 -45.67 11.27 37.02
N ASP A 3 -45.00 12.31 37.51
CA ASP A 3 -43.78 12.84 36.92
C ASP A 3 -42.59 11.95 37.30
N SER A 4 -41.78 11.67 36.28
CA SER A 4 -40.61 10.79 36.29
C SER A 4 -39.41 11.55 36.85
N LEU A 5 -38.96 11.18 38.05
CA LEU A 5 -37.66 11.58 38.58
C LEU A 5 -36.64 10.47 38.34
N ASP A 6 -35.52 10.88 37.75
CA ASP A 6 -34.33 10.13 37.38
C ASP A 6 -33.54 9.67 38.63
N PRO A 7 -33.22 8.37 38.83
CA PRO A 7 -32.69 7.86 40.10
C PRO A 7 -31.14 7.79 40.18
N THR A 8 -30.38 8.56 39.39
CA THR A 8 -28.91 8.41 39.32
C THR A 8 -28.05 9.39 40.14
N ASP A 9 -28.61 10.18 41.06
CA ASP A 9 -27.79 11.06 41.93
C ASP A 9 -28.06 10.86 43.43
N ALA A 10 -28.00 9.59 43.89
CA ALA A 10 -27.98 9.27 45.31
C ALA A 10 -26.55 9.39 45.86
N ARG A 11 -26.14 10.61 46.23
CA ARG A 11 -24.98 10.80 47.11
C ARG A 11 -25.38 10.47 48.53
N SER A 12 -24.96 9.31 49.02
CA SER A 12 -25.11 8.89 50.41
C SER A 12 -24.31 9.83 51.32
N CYS A 13 -25.01 10.68 52.09
CA CYS A 13 -24.43 11.39 53.23
C CYS A 13 -24.68 10.55 54.50
N GLU A 14 -23.63 10.10 55.18
CA GLU A 14 -23.76 9.62 56.55
C GLU A 14 -23.92 10.83 57.48
N ALA A 15 -25.14 11.05 57.96
CA ALA A 15 -25.43 12.08 58.96
C ALA A 15 -25.17 11.52 60.35
N THR A 16 -24.34 12.21 61.13
CA THR A 16 -24.25 12.00 62.58
C THR A 16 -25.02 13.14 63.24
N CYS A 17 -26.03 12.81 64.03
CA CYS A 17 -26.86 13.77 64.74
C CYS A 17 -26.55 13.68 66.23
N ASP A 18 -26.43 14.83 66.88
CA ASP A 18 -26.31 14.95 68.33
C ASP A 18 -27.37 15.97 68.79
N GLY A 19 -28.42 15.46 69.46
CA GLY A 19 -29.64 16.21 69.76
C GLY A 19 -30.36 16.76 68.51
N ASP A 20 -30.89 17.98 68.62
CA ASP A 20 -31.72 18.63 67.59
C ASP A 20 -30.94 19.22 66.40
N THR A 21 -29.66 18.86 66.25
CA THR A 21 -28.81 19.36 65.17
C THR A 21 -28.07 18.24 64.45
N CYS A 22 -28.33 18.12 63.15
CA CYS A 22 -27.61 17.20 62.25
C CYS A 22 -26.64 17.97 61.37
N ARG A 23 -25.38 17.51 61.26
CA ARG A 23 -24.39 18.03 60.30
C ARG A 23 -24.07 16.98 59.26
N CYS A 24 -24.15 17.36 57.98
CA CYS A 24 -23.59 16.59 56.86
C CYS A 24 -22.11 16.92 56.69
N SER A 25 -21.22 15.96 56.94
CA SER A 25 -19.80 16.07 56.63
C SER A 25 -19.53 15.52 55.22
N THR A 26 -19.30 16.40 54.25
CA THR A 26 -18.78 15.98 52.93
C THR A 26 -17.28 15.70 53.07
N SER A 27 -16.94 14.47 53.42
CA SER A 27 -15.56 13.99 53.39
C SER A 27 -15.10 13.90 51.94
N ALA A 28 -14.38 14.93 51.46
CA ALA A 28 -13.67 14.85 50.19
C ALA A 28 -12.59 13.78 50.29
N ALA A 29 -12.92 12.55 49.91
CA ALA A 29 -11.99 11.44 49.82
C ALA A 29 -10.86 11.78 48.84
N ARG A 30 -9.72 12.24 49.36
CA ARG A 30 -8.47 12.27 48.61
C ARG A 30 -8.09 10.82 48.29
N ARG A 31 -8.43 10.37 47.07
CA ARG A 31 -7.93 9.12 46.51
C ARG A 31 -6.39 9.12 46.58
N PRO A 32 -5.74 8.08 47.14
CA PRO A 32 -4.30 7.96 47.03
C PRO A 32 -3.95 7.76 45.54
N ARG A 33 -3.21 8.71 44.97
CA ARG A 33 -2.56 8.56 43.66
C ARG A 33 -1.44 7.53 43.78
N SER A 34 -1.82 6.25 43.73
CA SER A 34 -0.92 5.10 43.69
C SER A 34 -1.08 4.37 42.35
N ARG A 35 -0.76 5.05 41.24
CA ARG A 35 -0.57 4.44 39.91
C ARG A 35 0.37 5.31 39.09
N SER A 36 1.63 4.88 38.91
CA SER A 36 2.46 5.30 37.76
C SER A 36 3.82 4.59 37.65
N VAL A 37 4.31 3.89 38.67
CA VAL A 37 5.64 3.25 38.59
C VAL A 37 5.63 1.94 37.79
N GLY A 38 4.61 1.08 37.99
CA GLY A 38 4.53 -0.22 37.26
C GLY A 38 4.30 -0.10 35.75
N TRP A 39 3.59 0.92 35.28
CA TRP A 39 3.30 1.13 33.85
C TRP A 39 4.51 1.60 33.04
N ARG A 40 5.54 2.14 33.70
CA ARG A 40 6.73 2.66 33.02
C ARG A 40 7.74 1.57 32.67
N LEU A 41 7.74 0.44 33.38
CA LEU A 41 8.65 -0.68 33.12
C LEU A 41 8.14 -1.55 31.95
N VAL A 42 6.83 -1.80 31.88
CA VAL A 42 6.19 -2.53 30.77
C VAL A 42 6.36 -1.80 29.44
N GLY A 43 6.33 -0.46 29.44
CA GLY A 43 6.52 0.35 28.23
C GLY A 43 7.93 0.32 27.65
N VAL A 44 8.97 0.04 28.43
CA VAL A 44 10.37 -0.01 27.95
C VAL A 44 10.69 -1.37 27.32
N ALA A 45 10.21 -2.46 27.91
CA ALA A 45 10.38 -3.80 27.35
C ALA A 45 9.69 -3.94 25.98
N LEU A 46 8.47 -3.39 25.82
CA LEU A 46 7.72 -3.44 24.57
C LEU A 46 8.43 -2.72 23.40
N VAL A 47 9.10 -1.59 23.68
CA VAL A 47 9.83 -0.81 22.66
C VAL A 47 11.11 -1.51 22.21
N VAL A 48 11.79 -2.23 23.10
CA VAL A 48 13.02 -2.98 22.76
C VAL A 48 12.67 -4.18 21.86
N THR A 49 11.60 -4.91 22.15
CA THR A 49 11.19 -6.08 21.36
C THR A 49 10.71 -5.71 19.95
N LEU A 50 9.98 -4.59 19.80
CA LEU A 50 9.54 -4.10 18.48
C LEU A 50 10.69 -3.62 17.58
N VAL A 51 11.77 -3.08 18.16
CA VAL A 51 12.95 -2.61 17.41
C VAL A 51 13.80 -3.79 16.94
N SER A 52 13.91 -4.87 17.72
CA SER A 52 14.67 -6.06 17.33
C SER A 52 14.00 -6.88 16.22
N ALA A 53 12.67 -6.92 16.15
CA ALA A 53 11.94 -7.69 15.13
C ALA A 53 12.09 -7.11 13.71
N THR A 54 12.41 -5.82 13.56
CA THR A 54 12.55 -5.17 12.25
C THR A 54 13.96 -5.27 11.65
N ALA A 55 14.95 -5.75 12.42
CA ALA A 55 16.35 -5.82 12.00
C ALA A 55 16.76 -7.15 11.34
N THR A 56 15.90 -8.18 11.36
CA THR A 56 16.23 -9.55 10.92
C THR A 56 15.90 -9.90 9.46
N VAL A 57 15.53 -8.94 8.61
CA VAL A 57 15.39 -9.20 7.17
C VAL A 57 16.69 -8.80 6.46
N ARG A 58 17.59 -9.77 6.28
CA ARG A 58 18.84 -9.60 5.53
C ARG A 58 19.02 -10.72 4.50
N GLY A 59 19.31 -10.32 3.26
CA GLY A 59 20.24 -11.04 2.38
C GLY A 59 19.63 -12.00 1.37
N GLY A 60 19.47 -11.51 0.13
CA GLY A 60 19.42 -12.33 -1.07
C GLY A 60 20.20 -11.62 -2.18
N ASP A 61 21.29 -12.24 -2.64
CA ASP A 61 22.29 -11.70 -3.57
C ASP A 61 21.79 -11.55 -5.03
N SER A 62 22.46 -10.61 -5.72
CA SER A 62 22.40 -10.14 -7.12
C SER A 62 22.76 -11.21 -8.20
N PRO A 63 22.59 -11.01 -9.55
CA PRO A 63 23.15 -9.84 -10.29
C PRO A 63 22.51 -9.34 -11.62
N ALA A 64 22.94 -8.11 -12.00
CA ALA A 64 23.04 -7.47 -13.33
C ALA A 64 21.73 -7.19 -14.12
N SER A 65 21.49 -6.06 -14.80
CA SER A 65 22.35 -5.08 -15.47
C SER A 65 21.57 -3.77 -15.78
N ALA A 66 22.32 -2.71 -16.10
CA ALA A 66 21.95 -1.54 -16.93
C ALA A 66 21.07 -0.42 -16.32
N THR A 67 21.79 0.66 -15.96
CA THR A 67 21.48 2.09 -16.17
C THR A 67 20.06 2.58 -15.90
N ASP A 68 19.79 3.04 -14.68
CA ASP A 68 18.97 4.25 -14.51
C ASP A 68 19.28 4.99 -13.19
N GLY A 69 19.69 6.25 -13.31
CA GLY A 69 20.26 7.06 -12.21
C GLY A 69 19.24 7.55 -11.17
N THR A 70 17.96 7.19 -11.30
CA THR A 70 16.86 7.69 -10.46
C THR A 70 16.39 6.68 -9.42
N ALA A 71 16.56 5.37 -9.66
CA ALA A 71 16.20 4.32 -8.70
C ALA A 71 17.18 4.22 -7.51
N ALA A 72 18.46 4.52 -7.74
CA ALA A 72 19.48 4.55 -6.68
C ALA A 72 19.19 5.61 -5.61
N VAL A 73 18.58 6.74 -6.00
CA VAL A 73 18.23 7.83 -5.07
C VAL A 73 17.05 7.46 -4.17
N ALA A 74 16.12 6.61 -4.63
CA ALA A 74 14.94 6.22 -3.85
C ALA A 74 15.20 5.09 -2.84
N VAL A 75 16.22 4.25 -3.08
CA VAL A 75 16.66 3.24 -2.10
C VAL A 75 17.46 3.92 -0.97
N ASP A 76 18.30 4.89 -1.32
CA ASP A 76 19.13 5.63 -0.36
C ASP A 76 18.30 6.46 0.63
N THR A 77 17.17 7.02 0.19
CA THR A 77 16.26 7.77 1.08
C THR A 77 15.56 6.87 2.11
N ARG A 78 15.15 5.65 1.74
CA ARG A 78 14.50 4.70 2.66
C ARG A 78 15.46 4.17 3.72
N ASP A 79 16.71 3.92 3.33
CA ASP A 79 17.73 3.47 4.28
C ASP A 79 18.16 4.60 5.23
N ALA A 80 18.20 5.86 4.74
CA ALA A 80 18.39 7.03 5.58
C ALA A 80 17.23 7.23 6.59
N GLU A 81 15.98 7.04 6.18
CA GLU A 81 14.82 7.11 7.06
C GLU A 81 14.83 6.01 8.13
N ARG A 82 15.19 4.78 7.76
CA ARG A 82 15.37 3.66 8.70
C ARG A 82 16.49 3.94 9.70
N ALA A 83 17.63 4.42 9.25
CA ALA A 83 18.74 4.81 10.13
C ALA A 83 18.33 5.93 11.10
N GLN A 84 17.56 6.92 10.62
CA GLN A 84 17.06 8.00 11.47
C GLN A 84 16.01 7.52 12.48
N ALA A 85 15.14 6.60 12.09
CA ALA A 85 14.17 5.96 12.99
C ALA A 85 14.87 5.15 14.09
N HIS A 86 15.88 4.34 13.72
CA HIS A 86 16.69 3.59 14.67
C HIS A 86 17.39 4.53 15.66
N ALA A 87 18.05 5.60 15.19
CA ALA A 87 18.72 6.57 16.04
C ALA A 87 17.75 7.34 16.97
N ARG A 88 16.48 7.54 16.57
CA ARG A 88 15.44 8.09 17.45
C ARG A 88 15.04 7.09 18.55
N ALA A 89 14.87 5.82 18.19
CA ALA A 89 14.52 4.77 19.14
C ALA A 89 15.61 4.57 20.21
N THR A 90 16.89 4.49 19.80
CA THR A 90 18.03 4.34 20.73
C THR A 90 18.07 5.47 21.76
N ARG A 91 17.90 6.72 21.33
CA ARG A 91 17.89 7.88 22.25
C ARG A 91 16.73 7.88 23.23
N LEU A 92 15.57 7.33 22.84
CA LEU A 92 14.44 7.17 23.76
C LEU A 92 14.72 6.12 24.83
N VAL A 93 15.36 5.00 24.45
CA VAL A 93 15.77 3.95 25.38
C VAL A 93 16.82 4.49 26.36
N GLU A 94 17.86 5.16 25.89
CA GLU A 94 18.89 5.77 26.75
C GLU A 94 18.27 6.76 27.75
N ARG A 95 17.34 7.62 27.31
CA ARG A 95 16.65 8.55 28.20
C ARG A 95 15.80 7.84 29.25
N ALA A 96 15.15 6.73 28.88
CA ALA A 96 14.36 5.93 29.81
C ALA A 96 15.24 5.27 30.89
N VAL A 97 16.39 4.70 30.50
CA VAL A 97 17.37 4.11 31.41
C VAL A 97 17.90 5.15 32.40
N LEU A 98 18.37 6.31 31.92
CA LEU A 98 18.86 7.39 32.79
C LEU A 98 17.79 7.91 33.77
N THR A 99 16.52 7.91 33.36
CA THR A 99 15.41 8.31 34.23
C THR A 99 15.16 7.27 35.31
N HIS A 100 15.27 5.98 34.98
CA HIS A 100 15.15 4.87 35.92
C HIS A 100 16.27 4.90 36.96
N GLU A 101 17.53 5.01 36.55
CA GLU A 101 18.69 5.10 37.45
C GLU A 101 18.58 6.29 38.41
N ARG A 102 18.16 7.46 37.91
CA ARG A 102 17.95 8.65 38.75
C ARG A 102 16.82 8.44 39.77
N SER A 103 15.78 7.69 39.41
CA SER A 103 14.71 7.36 40.34
C SER A 103 15.12 6.32 41.39
N ALA A 104 15.93 5.32 41.01
CA ALA A 104 16.49 4.33 41.93
C ALA A 104 17.42 5.00 42.96
N GLY A 105 18.30 5.92 42.52
CA GLY A 105 19.17 6.67 43.43
C GLY A 105 18.40 7.53 44.45
N LYS A 106 17.28 8.14 44.07
CA LYS A 106 16.43 8.90 45.00
C LYS A 106 15.74 8.01 46.03
N VAL A 107 15.33 6.80 45.65
CA VAL A 107 14.74 5.84 46.61
C VAL A 107 15.78 5.41 47.63
N ASP A 108 17.01 5.12 47.19
CA ASP A 108 18.13 4.75 48.06
C ASP A 108 18.52 5.89 49.02
N GLU A 109 18.54 7.14 48.56
CA GLU A 109 18.79 8.33 49.40
C GLU A 109 17.71 8.53 50.47
N VAL A 110 16.43 8.38 50.10
CA VAL A 110 15.30 8.48 51.04
C VAL A 110 15.34 7.35 52.06
N LEU A 111 15.67 6.13 51.64
CA LEU A 111 15.79 4.97 52.52
C LEU A 111 16.96 5.14 53.50
N ARG A 112 18.13 5.58 53.02
CA ARG A 112 19.31 5.88 53.85
C ARG A 112 19.00 6.98 54.86
N SER A 113 18.38 8.09 54.44
CA SER A 113 17.96 9.17 55.35
C SER A 113 16.90 8.75 56.37
N ALA A 114 16.04 7.78 56.03
CA ALA A 114 15.08 7.20 56.97
C ALA A 114 15.78 6.27 57.96
N LEU A 115 16.76 5.48 57.51
CA LEU A 115 17.56 4.58 58.34
C LEU A 115 18.44 5.37 59.32
N ASP A 116 19.09 6.44 58.87
CA ASP A 116 19.92 7.31 59.71
C ASP A 116 19.09 7.98 60.82
N ARG A 117 17.89 8.48 60.49
CA ARG A 117 16.96 9.03 61.48
C ARG A 117 16.48 7.97 62.47
N ALA A 118 16.07 6.81 61.98
CA ALA A 118 15.63 5.71 62.84
C ALA A 118 16.76 5.24 63.78
N THR A 119 18.00 5.18 63.30
CA THR A 119 19.18 4.80 64.09
C THR A 119 19.52 5.88 65.12
N GLY A 120 19.45 7.16 64.74
CA GLY A 120 19.62 8.30 65.64
C GLY A 120 18.60 8.30 66.78
N ASP A 121 17.32 8.09 66.47
CA ASP A 121 16.23 8.03 67.44
C ASP A 121 16.40 6.86 68.42
N VAL A 122 16.78 5.67 67.93
CA VAL A 122 17.06 4.50 68.78
C VAL A 122 18.25 4.76 69.72
N THR A 123 19.30 5.42 69.23
CA THR A 123 20.50 5.72 70.03
C THR A 123 20.22 6.76 71.12
N ALA A 124 19.47 7.81 70.79
CA ALA A 124 19.01 8.82 71.75
C ALA A 124 18.08 8.22 72.82
N GLN A 125 17.20 7.30 72.41
CA GLN A 125 16.28 6.62 73.31
C GLN A 125 16.99 5.60 74.22
N ALA A 126 18.05 4.94 73.74
CA ALA A 126 18.93 4.09 74.53
C ALA A 126 19.69 4.88 75.61
N ALA A 127 20.16 6.09 75.28
CA ALA A 127 20.82 6.98 76.24
C ALA A 127 19.88 7.44 77.37
N SER A 128 18.60 7.72 77.08
CA SER A 128 17.64 8.13 78.11
C SER A 128 17.14 6.97 78.98
N THR A 129 17.14 5.74 78.46
CA THR A 129 16.70 4.55 79.22
C THR A 129 17.71 4.10 80.28
N ALA A 130 18.99 4.47 80.17
CA ALA A 130 20.01 4.17 81.18
C ALA A 130 19.73 4.77 82.57
N GLN A 131 18.82 5.75 82.67
CA GLN A 131 18.42 6.41 83.92
C GLN A 131 16.97 6.10 84.35
N ALA A 132 16.25 5.26 83.60
CA ALA A 132 14.83 5.01 83.81
C ALA A 132 14.55 3.89 84.85
N PRO A 133 13.50 4.01 85.69
CA PRO A 133 13.10 2.94 86.60
C PRO A 133 12.75 1.66 85.84
N ARG A 134 13.19 0.50 86.36
CA ARG A 134 13.00 -0.86 85.81
C ARG A 134 11.68 -1.15 85.07
N PRO A 135 10.47 -0.76 85.54
CA PRO A 135 9.22 -1.00 84.82
C PRO A 135 9.11 -0.29 83.45
N LEU A 136 9.81 0.82 83.23
CA LEU A 136 9.82 1.51 81.93
C LEU A 136 10.69 0.78 80.90
N LEU A 137 11.79 0.16 81.32
CA LEU A 137 12.65 -0.65 80.44
C LEU A 137 11.90 -1.84 79.85
N VAL A 138 11.09 -2.53 80.66
CA VAL A 138 10.29 -3.67 80.20
C VAL A 138 9.29 -3.23 79.12
N ARG A 139 8.60 -2.08 79.29
CA ARG A 139 7.67 -1.55 78.29
C ARG A 139 8.37 -1.17 76.99
N SER A 140 9.56 -0.57 77.06
CA SER A 140 10.36 -0.23 75.89
C SER A 140 10.81 -1.48 75.11
N LEU A 141 11.26 -2.53 75.81
CA LEU A 141 11.66 -3.80 75.18
C LEU A 141 10.49 -4.50 74.48
N VAL A 142 9.30 -4.50 75.08
CA VAL A 142 8.08 -5.06 74.46
C VAL A 142 7.72 -4.30 73.18
N ARG A 143 7.84 -2.96 73.17
CA ARG A 143 7.60 -2.15 71.97
C ARG A 143 8.63 -2.41 70.88
N LEU A 144 9.91 -2.52 71.24
CA LEU A 144 10.97 -2.82 70.28
C LEU A 144 10.78 -4.19 69.64
N ARG A 145 10.47 -5.22 70.44
CA ARG A 145 10.14 -6.56 69.94
C ARG A 145 8.95 -6.54 68.97
N ALA A 146 7.87 -5.84 69.32
CA ALA A 146 6.71 -5.69 68.45
C ALA A 146 7.02 -4.93 67.16
N ALA A 147 7.97 -3.99 67.18
CA ALA A 147 8.45 -3.30 65.99
C ALA A 147 9.26 -4.23 65.08
N VAL A 148 10.17 -5.04 65.64
CA VAL A 148 10.95 -6.04 64.88
C VAL A 148 10.04 -7.10 64.25
N GLU A 149 9.08 -7.64 65.00
CA GLU A 149 8.11 -8.59 64.46
C GLU A 149 7.26 -7.96 63.34
N ARG A 150 6.98 -6.65 63.42
CA ARG A 150 6.28 -5.92 62.35
C ARG A 150 7.15 -5.78 61.11
N THR A 151 8.44 -5.45 61.25
CA THR A 151 9.37 -5.35 60.10
C THR A 151 9.57 -6.70 59.44
N GLU A 152 9.73 -7.78 60.20
CA GLU A 152 9.84 -9.13 59.64
C GLU A 152 8.59 -9.56 58.84
N ARG A 153 7.39 -9.20 59.33
CA ARG A 153 6.14 -9.43 58.58
C ARG A 153 6.08 -8.61 57.29
N LEU A 154 6.50 -7.36 57.31
CA LEU A 154 6.56 -6.52 56.12
C LEU A 154 7.58 -7.06 55.11
N ASP A 155 8.76 -7.49 55.56
CA ASP A 155 9.77 -8.11 54.69
C ASP A 155 9.27 -9.41 54.06
N ALA A 156 8.53 -10.23 54.82
CA ALA A 156 7.86 -11.41 54.29
C ALA A 156 6.81 -11.05 53.23
N GLN A 157 5.99 -10.02 53.47
CA GLN A 157 5.01 -9.53 52.49
C GLN A 157 5.67 -8.98 51.22
N VAL A 158 6.76 -8.22 51.36
CA VAL A 158 7.52 -7.67 50.22
C VAL A 158 8.13 -8.80 49.40
N ARG A 159 8.74 -9.82 50.04
CA ARG A 159 9.26 -11.00 49.33
C ARG A 159 8.15 -11.75 48.59
N GLN A 160 7.00 -11.95 49.24
CA GLN A 160 5.85 -12.60 48.60
C GLN A 160 5.31 -11.78 47.42
N ALA A 161 5.25 -10.45 47.55
CA ALA A 161 4.83 -9.56 46.47
C ALA A 161 5.82 -9.58 45.30
N ALA A 162 7.13 -9.61 45.57
CA ALA A 162 8.16 -9.76 44.55
C ALA A 162 8.01 -11.08 43.79
N THR A 163 7.84 -12.22 44.50
CA THR A 163 7.61 -13.51 43.85
C THR A 163 6.35 -13.52 42.99
N ARG A 164 5.25 -12.93 43.46
CA ARG A 164 4.01 -12.84 42.65
C ARG A 164 4.23 -12.00 41.39
N TYR A 165 4.95 -10.90 41.50
CA TYR A 165 5.28 -10.05 40.35
C TYR A 165 6.15 -10.80 39.34
N ASP A 166 7.17 -11.54 39.80
CA ASP A 166 8.03 -12.32 38.91
C ASP A 166 7.25 -13.42 38.17
N VAL A 167 6.32 -14.10 38.86
CA VAL A 167 5.43 -15.09 38.23
C VAL A 167 4.51 -14.44 37.21
N GLU A 168 3.87 -13.32 37.53
CA GLU A 168 3.01 -12.58 36.60
C GLU A 168 3.77 -12.11 35.35
N GLN A 169 5.01 -11.65 35.51
CA GLN A 169 5.87 -11.27 34.39
C GLN A 169 6.27 -12.48 33.53
N ALA A 170 6.58 -13.61 34.14
CA ALA A 170 6.90 -14.84 33.42
C ALA A 170 5.68 -15.36 32.62
N GLU A 171 4.49 -15.33 33.22
CA GLU A 171 3.24 -15.71 32.54
C GLU A 171 2.90 -14.76 31.38
N ALA A 172 3.06 -13.44 31.58
CA ALA A 172 2.86 -12.46 30.52
C ALA A 172 3.84 -12.65 29.35
N ALA A 173 5.12 -12.89 29.65
CA ALA A 173 6.14 -13.17 28.63
C ALA A 173 5.85 -14.47 27.87
N ALA A 174 5.42 -15.53 28.56
CA ALA A 174 5.03 -16.78 27.92
C ALA A 174 3.79 -16.62 27.01
N ALA A 175 2.78 -15.86 27.45
CA ALA A 175 1.60 -15.57 26.65
C ALA A 175 1.93 -14.74 25.40
N GLU A 176 2.85 -13.77 25.51
CA GLU A 176 3.33 -13.01 24.36
C GLU A 176 4.14 -13.87 23.39
N ALA A 177 5.02 -14.74 23.89
CA ALA A 177 5.76 -15.68 23.05
C ALA A 177 4.82 -16.62 22.27
N ALA A 178 3.79 -17.17 22.95
CA ALA A 178 2.78 -18.01 22.31
C ALA A 178 1.97 -17.25 21.24
N ARG A 179 1.65 -15.98 21.48
CA ARG A 179 0.97 -15.12 20.49
C ARG A 179 1.84 -14.92 19.24
N ILE A 180 3.12 -14.62 19.42
CA ILE A 180 4.07 -14.42 18.31
C ILE A 180 4.26 -15.71 17.51
N GLU A 181 4.34 -16.86 18.18
CA GLU A 181 4.45 -18.15 17.49
C GLU A 181 3.20 -18.48 16.68
N ALA A 182 2.00 -18.23 17.24
CA ALA A 182 0.75 -18.40 16.52
C ALA A 182 0.66 -17.49 15.27
N GLU A 183 1.04 -16.22 15.39
CA GLU A 183 1.09 -15.28 14.27
C GLU A 183 2.08 -15.73 13.19
N ARG A 184 3.24 -16.28 13.58
CA ARG A 184 4.22 -16.82 12.63
C ARG A 184 3.66 -18.02 11.86
N LEU A 185 2.98 -18.94 12.53
CA LEU A 185 2.35 -20.11 11.90
C LEU A 185 1.22 -19.69 10.95
N GLU A 186 0.43 -18.66 11.31
CA GLU A 186 -0.59 -18.12 10.42
C GLU A 186 0.02 -17.45 9.19
N ALA A 187 1.09 -16.66 9.36
CA ALA A 187 1.82 -16.06 8.25
C ALA A 187 2.43 -17.12 7.30
N GLU A 188 3.00 -18.20 7.85
CA GLU A 188 3.51 -19.33 7.07
C GLU A 188 2.39 -20.05 6.30
N ARG A 189 1.23 -20.26 6.92
CA ARG A 189 0.05 -20.84 6.25
C ARG A 189 -0.41 -19.98 5.09
N LEU A 190 -0.51 -18.66 5.27
CA LEU A 190 -0.91 -17.72 4.22
C LEU A 190 0.13 -17.67 3.09
N ALA A 191 1.43 -17.71 3.41
CA ALA A 191 2.48 -17.76 2.40
C ALA A 191 2.42 -19.05 1.56
N ALA A 192 2.18 -20.20 2.19
CA ALA A 192 1.98 -21.47 1.48
C ALA A 192 0.71 -21.47 0.61
N GLU A 193 -0.39 -20.90 1.09
CA GLU A 193 -1.63 -20.74 0.33
C GLU A 193 -1.43 -19.85 -0.90
N GLN A 194 -0.73 -18.72 -0.76
CA GLN A 194 -0.39 -17.84 -1.87
C GLN A 194 0.53 -18.51 -2.90
N ALA A 195 1.51 -19.29 -2.45
CA ALA A 195 2.38 -20.04 -3.34
C ALA A 195 1.61 -21.09 -4.16
N ALA A 196 0.70 -21.84 -3.51
CA ALA A 196 -0.15 -22.80 -4.19
C ALA A 196 -1.13 -22.13 -5.18
N ALA A 197 -1.69 -20.98 -4.82
CA ALA A 197 -2.56 -20.20 -5.72
C ALA A 197 -1.79 -19.66 -6.94
N ALA A 198 -0.55 -19.19 -6.75
CA ALA A 198 0.31 -18.73 -7.84
C ALA A 198 0.70 -19.88 -8.79
N GLU A 199 1.01 -21.07 -8.27
CA GLU A 199 1.30 -22.26 -9.07
C GLU A 199 0.07 -22.68 -9.89
N ALA A 200 -1.12 -22.70 -9.29
CA ALA A 200 -2.37 -23.01 -9.98
C ALA A 200 -2.69 -22.00 -11.10
N ALA A 201 -2.48 -20.70 -10.85
CA ALA A 201 -2.66 -19.65 -11.85
C ALA A 201 -1.66 -19.79 -13.01
N ALA A 202 -0.40 -20.14 -12.72
CA ALA A 202 0.61 -20.38 -13.75
C ALA A 202 0.27 -21.62 -14.59
N ALA A 203 -0.21 -22.69 -13.98
CA ALA A 203 -0.64 -23.90 -14.69
C ALA A 203 -1.82 -23.61 -15.63
N GLU A 204 -2.82 -22.84 -15.19
CA GLU A 204 -3.95 -22.48 -16.05
C GLU A 204 -3.55 -21.53 -17.19
N ALA A 205 -2.68 -20.55 -16.91
CA ALA A 205 -2.13 -19.68 -17.95
C ALA A 205 -1.37 -20.48 -19.03
N ALA A 206 -0.59 -21.49 -18.62
CA ALA A 206 0.09 -22.39 -19.55
C ALA A 206 -0.89 -23.21 -20.40
N ARG A 207 -2.00 -23.70 -19.81
CA ARG A 207 -3.06 -24.41 -20.56
C ARG A 207 -3.72 -23.52 -21.60
N VAL A 208 -4.11 -22.29 -21.21
CA VAL A 208 -4.73 -21.33 -22.13
C VAL A 208 -3.77 -20.93 -23.25
N ALA A 209 -2.48 -20.76 -22.95
CA ALA A 209 -1.47 -20.47 -23.96
C ALA A 209 -1.31 -21.63 -24.96
N ALA A 210 -1.26 -22.88 -24.47
CA ALA A 210 -1.20 -24.07 -25.33
C ALA A 210 -2.44 -24.21 -26.22
N GLU A 211 -3.63 -23.93 -25.70
CA GLU A 211 -4.88 -23.93 -26.47
C GLU A 211 -4.88 -22.86 -27.57
N LYS A 212 -4.42 -21.64 -27.27
CA LYS A 212 -4.28 -20.57 -28.27
C LYS A 212 -3.33 -20.96 -29.41
N VAL A 213 -2.17 -21.53 -29.07
CA VAL A 213 -1.21 -22.01 -30.09
C VAL A 213 -1.84 -23.11 -30.96
N ALA A 214 -2.56 -24.06 -30.36
CA ALA A 214 -3.26 -25.11 -31.12
C ALA A 214 -4.35 -24.53 -32.03
N ALA A 215 -5.13 -23.55 -31.55
CA ALA A 215 -6.16 -22.88 -32.35
C ALA A 215 -5.55 -22.06 -33.51
N GLU A 216 -4.44 -21.36 -33.27
CA GLU A 216 -3.71 -20.62 -34.31
C GLU A 216 -3.14 -21.54 -35.38
N GLN A 217 -2.58 -22.69 -34.99
CA GLN A 217 -2.09 -23.71 -35.92
C GLN A 217 -3.23 -24.29 -36.76
N ALA A 218 -4.38 -24.59 -36.16
CA ALA A 218 -5.56 -25.06 -36.89
C ALA A 218 -6.08 -24.00 -37.86
N ALA A 219 -6.12 -22.72 -37.45
CA ALA A 219 -6.52 -21.62 -38.31
C ALA A 219 -5.52 -21.37 -39.46
N ALA A 220 -4.21 -21.53 -39.22
CA ALA A 220 -3.18 -21.46 -40.25
C ALA A 220 -3.30 -22.62 -41.26
N ALA A 221 -3.51 -23.85 -40.78
CA ALA A 221 -3.72 -25.02 -41.63
C ALA A 221 -4.97 -24.85 -42.53
N LYS A 222 -6.08 -24.34 -41.96
CA LYS A 222 -7.28 -24.03 -42.73
C LYS A 222 -7.02 -22.98 -43.81
N ARG A 223 -6.35 -21.87 -43.47
CA ARG A 223 -5.99 -20.82 -44.45
C ARG A 223 -5.12 -21.36 -45.58
N ALA A 224 -4.15 -22.23 -45.27
CA ALA A 224 -3.32 -22.86 -46.28
C ALA A 224 -4.13 -23.78 -47.23
N ALA A 225 -5.10 -24.53 -46.69
CA ALA A 225 -6.00 -25.34 -47.49
C ALA A 225 -6.92 -24.49 -48.39
N ASP A 226 -7.48 -23.40 -47.85
CA ASP A 226 -8.31 -22.45 -48.60
C ASP A 226 -7.51 -21.77 -49.72
N GLU A 227 -6.25 -21.40 -49.47
CA GLU A 227 -5.37 -20.83 -50.48
C GLU A 227 -5.04 -21.83 -51.60
N GLN A 228 -4.78 -23.10 -51.26
CA GLN A 228 -4.58 -24.16 -52.26
C GLN A 228 -5.82 -24.37 -53.12
N ALA A 229 -7.01 -24.38 -52.52
CA ALA A 229 -8.28 -24.48 -53.24
C ALA A 229 -8.51 -23.27 -54.17
N ALA A 230 -8.21 -22.06 -53.70
CA ALA A 230 -8.30 -20.85 -54.51
C ALA A 230 -7.31 -20.86 -55.69
N ARG A 231 -6.06 -21.30 -55.47
CA ARG A 231 -5.06 -21.44 -56.54
C ARG A 231 -5.51 -22.45 -57.60
N ALA A 232 -6.13 -23.56 -57.20
CA ALA A 232 -6.70 -24.53 -58.14
C ALA A 232 -7.84 -23.91 -58.98
N ALA A 233 -8.73 -23.14 -58.36
CA ALA A 233 -9.81 -22.45 -59.07
C ALA A 233 -9.31 -21.35 -60.04
N VAL A 234 -8.26 -20.60 -59.66
CA VAL A 234 -7.65 -19.60 -60.56
C VAL A 234 -6.94 -20.26 -61.74
N ALA A 235 -6.26 -21.40 -61.52
CA ALA A 235 -5.67 -22.17 -62.61
C ALA A 235 -6.73 -22.64 -63.63
N GLU A 236 -7.94 -22.93 -63.17
CA GLU A 236 -9.09 -23.26 -64.02
C GLU A 236 -9.65 -22.04 -64.78
N GLN A 237 -9.68 -20.85 -64.15
CA GLN A 237 -10.17 -19.61 -64.78
C GLN A 237 -9.19 -18.92 -65.73
N ALA A 238 -7.88 -19.17 -65.61
CA ALA A 238 -6.83 -18.61 -66.47
C ALA A 238 -6.94 -19.01 -67.96
N ALA A 239 -7.89 -19.89 -68.32
CA ALA A 239 -8.28 -20.16 -69.70
C ALA A 239 -9.16 -19.05 -70.33
N THR A 240 -9.48 -17.98 -69.59
CA THR A 240 -10.38 -16.90 -70.07
C THR A 240 -9.59 -15.61 -70.33
N PRO A 241 -9.76 -14.93 -71.49
CA PRO A 241 -8.95 -13.76 -71.85
C PRO A 241 -9.15 -12.60 -70.86
N ALA A 242 -8.06 -11.97 -70.46
CA ALA A 242 -8.02 -10.88 -69.49
C ALA A 242 -8.88 -9.68 -69.93
N ALA A 243 -9.83 -9.30 -69.07
CA ALA A 243 -10.61 -8.09 -69.22
C ALA A 243 -9.73 -6.83 -68.99
N PRO A 244 -10.05 -5.71 -69.67
CA PRO A 244 -9.24 -4.49 -69.64
C PRO A 244 -9.17 -3.86 -68.24
N ALA A 245 -8.01 -3.26 -67.94
CA ALA A 245 -7.71 -2.61 -66.67
C ALA A 245 -8.76 -1.54 -66.31
N ALA A 246 -9.32 -1.66 -65.11
CA ALA A 246 -10.25 -0.68 -64.56
C ALA A 246 -9.57 0.70 -64.45
N PRO A 247 -10.31 1.79 -64.65
CA PRO A 247 -9.75 3.14 -64.55
C PRO A 247 -9.15 3.40 -63.16
N ALA A 248 -8.10 4.23 -63.12
CA ALA A 248 -7.46 4.65 -61.89
C ALA A 248 -8.49 5.33 -60.97
N ARG A 249 -8.62 4.81 -59.74
CA ARG A 249 -9.53 5.37 -58.74
C ARG A 249 -8.97 6.69 -58.21
N SER A 250 -9.85 7.66 -57.99
CA SER A 250 -9.46 8.92 -57.37
C SER A 250 -8.98 8.72 -55.93
N ILE A 251 -8.16 9.64 -55.41
CA ILE A 251 -7.70 9.59 -54.01
C ILE A 251 -8.85 9.59 -53.01
N ARG A 252 -9.96 10.26 -53.36
CA ARG A 252 -11.18 10.32 -52.54
C ARG A 252 -11.86 8.96 -52.47
N GLU A 253 -12.02 8.29 -53.62
CA GLU A 253 -12.56 6.92 -53.68
C GLU A 253 -11.68 5.93 -52.91
N VAL A 254 -10.35 6.04 -53.04
CA VAL A 254 -9.41 5.20 -52.28
C VAL A 254 -9.55 5.45 -50.78
N GLY A 255 -9.67 6.72 -50.38
CA GLY A 255 -9.81 7.08 -48.99
C GLY A 255 -11.10 6.54 -48.38
N GLU A 256 -12.23 6.77 -49.03
CA GLU A 256 -13.53 6.26 -48.59
C GLU A 256 -13.57 4.73 -48.56
N ALA A 257 -13.00 4.06 -49.56
CA ALA A 257 -12.90 2.62 -49.58
C ALA A 257 -12.03 2.09 -48.42
N THR A 258 -10.96 2.80 -48.07
CA THR A 258 -10.11 2.46 -46.94
C THR A 258 -10.88 2.61 -45.64
N LEU A 259 -11.52 3.76 -45.41
CA LEU A 259 -12.34 3.98 -44.21
C LEU A 259 -13.41 2.90 -44.07
N ARG A 260 -14.12 2.55 -45.16
CA ARG A 260 -15.13 1.49 -45.17
C ARG A 260 -14.61 0.11 -44.75
N GLY A 261 -13.32 -0.15 -44.96
CA GLY A 261 -12.68 -1.41 -44.58
C GLY A 261 -12.15 -1.48 -43.16
N LEU A 262 -12.09 -0.36 -42.42
CA LEU A 262 -11.57 -0.34 -41.05
C LEU A 262 -12.63 -0.75 -40.03
N PRO A 263 -12.27 -1.54 -39.00
CA PRO A 263 -13.22 -1.94 -37.96
C PRO A 263 -13.73 -0.72 -37.18
N GLY A 264 -14.98 -0.75 -36.75
CA GLY A 264 -15.57 0.34 -35.96
C GLY A 264 -15.74 1.66 -36.71
N ASN A 265 -15.63 1.71 -38.04
CA ASN A 265 -15.86 2.92 -38.84
C ASN A 265 -17.31 3.45 -38.87
N GLY A 266 -18.26 2.75 -38.23
CA GLY A 266 -19.67 3.15 -38.19
C GLY A 266 -19.82 4.59 -37.68
N GLY A 267 -20.50 5.44 -38.46
CA GLY A 267 -20.70 6.86 -38.14
C GLY A 267 -19.49 7.77 -38.37
N VAL A 268 -18.39 7.27 -38.97
CA VAL A 268 -17.23 8.08 -39.34
C VAL A 268 -17.33 8.51 -40.81
N SER A 269 -17.04 9.78 -41.09
CA SER A 269 -16.97 10.35 -42.43
C SER A 269 -15.61 11.03 -42.68
N LEU A 270 -15.30 11.26 -43.96
CA LEU A 270 -14.11 12.01 -44.38
C LEU A 270 -14.51 13.44 -44.77
N SER A 271 -13.80 14.43 -44.23
CA SER A 271 -13.83 15.81 -44.71
C SER A 271 -12.54 16.09 -45.48
N TRP A 272 -12.66 16.51 -46.72
CA TRP A 272 -11.51 16.70 -47.61
C TRP A 272 -11.12 18.17 -47.71
N ASP A 273 -9.81 18.43 -47.62
CA ASP A 273 -9.21 19.76 -47.80
C ASP A 273 -9.76 20.81 -46.82
N ASP A 274 -10.09 20.39 -45.60
CA ASP A 274 -10.59 21.28 -44.54
C ASP A 274 -9.52 22.33 -44.17
N PRO A 275 -9.86 23.63 -44.14
CA PRO A 275 -8.90 24.69 -43.83
C PRO A 275 -8.30 24.58 -42.42
N GLY A 276 -8.98 23.88 -41.50
CA GLY A 276 -8.50 23.63 -40.16
C GLY A 276 -7.31 22.69 -40.05
N LEU A 277 -6.95 21.99 -41.13
CA LEU A 277 -5.77 21.10 -41.14
C LEU A 277 -4.44 21.85 -41.02
N ALA A 278 -4.37 23.17 -41.23
CA ALA A 278 -3.17 23.99 -41.01
C ALA A 278 -1.85 23.43 -41.62
N GLY A 279 -1.94 22.62 -42.69
CA GLY A 279 -0.81 21.94 -43.31
C GLY A 279 -0.60 20.47 -42.92
N HIS A 280 -1.37 19.89 -42.01
CA HIS A 280 -1.35 18.46 -41.74
C HIS A 280 -1.91 17.65 -42.93
N LEU A 281 -1.50 16.38 -43.05
CA LEU A 281 -2.01 15.46 -44.08
C LEU A 281 -3.36 14.87 -43.71
N GLY A 282 -3.59 14.69 -42.40
CA GLY A 282 -4.84 14.30 -41.80
C GLY A 282 -4.98 14.90 -40.41
N GLY A 283 -6.15 14.75 -39.81
CA GLY A 283 -6.40 15.12 -38.43
C GLY A 283 -7.80 14.76 -37.97
N VAL A 284 -8.01 14.76 -36.66
CA VAL A 284 -9.33 14.68 -36.04
C VAL A 284 -9.49 15.86 -35.09
N TRP A 285 -10.65 16.52 -35.13
CA TRP A 285 -10.96 17.59 -34.18
C TRP A 285 -11.07 17.02 -32.77
N LYS A 286 -10.44 17.66 -31.78
CA LYS A 286 -10.57 17.26 -30.37
C LYS A 286 -12.05 17.24 -29.98
N GLY A 287 -12.52 16.08 -29.51
CA GLY A 287 -13.92 15.86 -29.12
C GLY A 287 -14.86 15.46 -30.26
N ASN A 288 -14.40 15.42 -31.51
CA ASN A 288 -15.16 14.86 -32.63
C ASN A 288 -14.77 13.39 -32.83
N THR A 289 -15.75 12.49 -32.79
CA THR A 289 -15.57 11.04 -32.94
C THR A 289 -16.17 10.48 -34.24
N SER A 290 -16.50 11.38 -35.17
CA SER A 290 -17.26 11.08 -36.39
C SER A 290 -16.65 11.64 -37.68
N THR A 291 -15.59 12.44 -37.61
CA THR A 291 -15.02 13.06 -38.81
C THR A 291 -13.50 13.00 -38.80
N ILE A 292 -12.95 12.43 -39.85
CA ILE A 292 -11.52 12.47 -40.18
C ILE A 292 -11.32 13.54 -41.25
N LEU A 293 -10.41 14.47 -41.00
CA LEU A 293 -9.98 15.48 -41.96
C LEU A 293 -8.84 14.89 -42.80
N VAL A 294 -8.86 15.07 -44.11
CA VAL A 294 -7.80 14.59 -45.02
C VAL A 294 -7.44 15.66 -46.04
N ASN A 295 -6.14 15.94 -46.21
CA ASN A 295 -5.63 16.93 -47.15
C ASN A 295 -5.35 16.29 -48.53
N ALA A 296 -6.36 16.19 -49.39
CA ALA A 296 -6.17 15.61 -50.72
C ALA A 296 -5.16 16.41 -51.55
N THR A 297 -5.17 17.74 -51.42
CA THR A 297 -4.27 18.64 -52.13
C THR A 297 -2.80 18.34 -51.83
N ARG A 298 -2.46 18.10 -50.56
CA ARG A 298 -1.08 17.74 -50.15
C ARG A 298 -0.73 16.29 -50.47
N LEU A 299 -1.70 15.38 -50.44
CA LEU A 299 -1.45 13.98 -50.78
C LEU A 299 -1.26 13.77 -52.29
N GLY A 300 -1.86 14.62 -53.14
CA GLY A 300 -1.73 14.54 -54.60
C GLY A 300 -2.27 13.21 -55.12
N ASP A 301 -1.44 12.45 -55.85
CA ASP A 301 -1.81 11.12 -56.35
C ASP A 301 -1.29 9.97 -55.46
N GLN A 302 -0.84 10.26 -54.24
CA GLN A 302 -0.26 9.27 -53.32
C GLN A 302 -1.36 8.44 -52.62
N THR A 303 -2.00 7.57 -53.40
CA THR A 303 -3.08 6.70 -52.92
C THR A 303 -2.65 5.82 -51.75
N SER A 304 -1.45 5.22 -51.78
CA SER A 304 -0.93 4.41 -50.65
C SER A 304 -0.81 5.23 -49.36
N LYS A 305 -0.24 6.44 -49.46
CA LYS A 305 -0.10 7.34 -48.31
C LYS A 305 -1.44 7.81 -47.76
N THR A 306 -2.45 7.95 -48.61
CA THR A 306 -3.83 8.26 -48.19
C THR A 306 -4.41 7.16 -47.33
N LYS A 307 -4.18 5.89 -47.68
CA LYS A 307 -4.63 4.77 -46.87
C LYS A 307 -3.99 4.81 -45.49
N ASP A 308 -2.69 5.09 -45.45
CA ASP A 308 -1.90 5.14 -44.22
C ASP A 308 -2.35 6.30 -43.30
N VAL A 309 -2.59 7.48 -43.86
CA VAL A 309 -3.17 8.62 -43.11
C VAL A 309 -4.54 8.25 -42.54
N ILE A 310 -5.44 7.65 -43.31
CA ILE A 310 -6.79 7.31 -42.81
C ILE A 310 -6.73 6.28 -41.69
N ARG A 311 -5.81 5.30 -41.77
CA ARG A 311 -5.59 4.33 -40.70
C ARG A 311 -5.11 4.99 -39.40
N HIS A 312 -4.20 5.96 -39.52
CA HIS A 312 -3.73 6.78 -38.39
C HIS A 312 -4.88 7.58 -37.77
N GLU A 313 -5.61 8.35 -38.56
CA GLU A 313 -6.69 9.19 -38.05
C GLU A 313 -7.85 8.38 -37.44
N MET A 314 -8.09 7.16 -37.95
CA MET A 314 -9.06 6.25 -37.34
C MET A 314 -8.68 5.86 -35.90
N ALA A 315 -7.39 5.82 -35.58
CA ALA A 315 -6.95 5.56 -34.22
C ALA A 315 -7.31 6.71 -33.26
N HIS A 316 -7.25 7.96 -33.72
CA HIS A 316 -7.74 9.10 -32.94
C HIS A 316 -9.26 9.07 -32.74
N ILE A 317 -10.02 8.53 -33.71
CA ILE A 317 -11.45 8.26 -33.52
C ILE A 317 -11.67 7.24 -32.39
N TYR A 318 -10.86 6.18 -32.30
CA TYR A 318 -10.94 5.22 -31.19
C TYR A 318 -10.62 5.87 -29.85
N GLN A 319 -9.55 6.69 -29.77
CA GLN A 319 -9.21 7.44 -28.56
C GLN A 319 -10.36 8.34 -28.11
N GLY A 320 -10.96 9.10 -29.03
CA GLY A 320 -12.08 9.98 -28.73
C GLY A 320 -13.32 9.22 -28.24
N ARG A 321 -13.58 8.03 -28.77
CA ARG A 321 -14.68 7.16 -28.31
C ARG A 321 -14.42 6.59 -26.93
N LEU A 322 -13.19 6.13 -26.67
CA LEU A 322 -12.81 5.63 -25.36
C LEU A 322 -12.91 6.73 -24.30
N MET A 323 -12.45 7.94 -24.63
CA MET A 323 -12.65 9.11 -23.78
C MET A 323 -14.12 9.37 -23.48
N ALA A 324 -14.99 9.36 -24.50
CA ALA A 324 -16.42 9.57 -24.31
C ALA A 324 -17.06 8.48 -23.44
N ALA A 325 -16.68 7.21 -23.62
CA ALA A 325 -17.20 6.08 -22.84
C ALA A 325 -16.81 6.15 -21.36
N HIS A 326 -15.65 6.71 -21.04
CA HIS A 326 -15.11 6.77 -19.68
C HIS A 326 -15.16 8.17 -19.04
N GLY A 327 -15.75 9.16 -19.71
CA GLY A 327 -15.80 10.54 -19.21
C GLY A 327 -14.42 11.18 -19.04
N MET A 328 -13.46 10.83 -19.90
CA MET A 328 -12.07 11.31 -19.83
C MET A 328 -11.81 12.49 -20.78
N SER A 329 -10.84 13.32 -20.42
CA SER A 329 -10.24 14.34 -21.28
C SER A 329 -9.09 13.75 -22.12
N TRP A 330 -8.66 14.52 -23.14
CA TRP A 330 -7.52 14.13 -23.97
C TRP A 330 -6.21 14.05 -23.17
N SER A 331 -6.04 14.92 -22.17
CA SER A 331 -4.85 14.89 -21.31
C SER A 331 -4.85 13.68 -20.37
N GLN A 332 -6.02 13.22 -19.93
CA GLN A 332 -6.14 12.03 -19.08
C GLN A 332 -5.77 10.77 -19.86
N ILE A 333 -6.33 10.57 -21.07
CA ILE A 333 -5.99 9.38 -21.86
C ILE A 333 -4.52 9.39 -22.30
N ASP A 334 -3.96 10.54 -22.68
CA ASP A 334 -2.53 10.65 -23.04
C ASP A 334 -1.64 10.33 -21.84
N GLY A 335 -2.01 10.80 -20.63
CA GLY A 335 -1.30 10.47 -19.39
C GLY A 335 -1.33 8.98 -19.04
N LEU A 336 -2.44 8.29 -19.31
CA LEU A 336 -2.53 6.84 -19.11
C LEU A 336 -1.62 6.08 -20.09
N MET A 337 -1.56 6.52 -21.35
CA MET A 337 -0.74 5.89 -22.39
C MET A 337 0.76 6.24 -22.27
N ALA A 338 1.10 7.32 -21.56
CA ALA A 338 2.47 7.81 -21.41
C ALA A 338 3.41 6.76 -20.79
N GLY A 339 2.90 5.88 -19.92
CA GLY A 339 3.69 4.77 -19.38
C GLY A 339 4.22 3.81 -20.44
N ALA A 340 3.44 3.54 -21.50
CA ALA A 340 3.80 2.63 -22.58
C ALA A 340 4.49 3.33 -23.76
N PHE A 341 4.11 4.58 -24.08
CA PHE A 341 4.54 5.28 -25.29
C PHE A 341 5.45 6.50 -25.05
N GLY A 342 5.60 6.95 -23.80
CA GLY A 342 6.38 8.13 -23.45
C GLY A 342 5.71 9.43 -23.92
N SER A 343 6.51 10.40 -24.39
CA SER A 343 5.98 11.65 -24.94
C SER A 343 5.23 11.44 -26.25
N ASN A 344 4.21 12.26 -26.52
CA ASN A 344 3.30 12.16 -27.67
C ASN A 344 2.64 10.77 -27.74
N ALA A 345 2.15 10.27 -26.61
CA ALA A 345 1.62 8.92 -26.51
C ALA A 345 0.43 8.71 -27.45
N SER A 346 -0.46 9.71 -27.56
CA SER A 346 -1.62 9.68 -28.45
C SER A 346 -1.27 9.51 -29.93
N GLU A 347 -0.17 10.12 -30.39
CA GLU A 347 0.27 10.00 -31.78
C GLU A 347 0.97 8.67 -32.04
N LYS A 348 1.84 8.24 -31.11
CA LYS A 348 2.59 6.99 -31.27
C LYS A 348 1.69 5.76 -31.22
N VAL A 349 0.69 5.75 -30.35
CA VAL A 349 -0.29 4.67 -30.35
C VAL A 349 -1.14 4.70 -31.62
N ALA A 350 -1.44 5.90 -32.18
CA ALA A 350 -2.15 6.01 -33.44
C ALA A 350 -1.35 5.42 -34.61
N ASP A 351 -0.04 5.67 -34.65
CA ASP A 351 0.87 5.03 -35.59
C ASP A 351 0.87 3.50 -35.41
N CYS A 352 0.91 2.99 -34.17
CA CYS A 352 0.87 1.54 -33.92
C CYS A 352 -0.46 0.89 -34.34
N VAL A 353 -1.60 1.56 -34.14
CA VAL A 353 -2.89 1.13 -34.67
C VAL A 353 -2.87 1.16 -36.21
N ALA A 354 -2.27 2.18 -36.82
CA ALA A 354 -2.16 2.27 -38.27
C ALA A 354 -1.34 1.10 -38.85
N LEU A 355 -0.19 0.79 -38.24
CA LEU A 355 0.64 -0.37 -38.58
C LEU A 355 -0.12 -1.69 -38.41
N ARG A 356 -0.93 -1.83 -37.34
CA ARG A 356 -1.81 -3.00 -37.12
C ARG A 356 -2.81 -3.18 -38.26
N PHE A 357 -3.25 -2.10 -38.89
CA PHE A 357 -4.12 -2.11 -40.09
C PHE A 357 -3.37 -2.15 -41.42
N GLY A 358 -2.07 -2.45 -41.38
CA GLY A 358 -1.23 -2.62 -42.57
C GLY A 358 -0.81 -1.30 -43.22
N ALA A 359 -0.67 -0.23 -42.43
CA ALA A 359 0.03 0.97 -42.90
C ALA A 359 1.49 0.64 -43.22
N SER A 360 2.00 1.20 -44.31
CA SER A 360 3.41 1.07 -44.70
C SER A 360 4.26 2.26 -44.27
N TRP A 361 3.59 3.37 -43.94
CA TRP A 361 4.18 4.62 -43.52
C TRP A 361 3.43 5.18 -42.30
N VAL A 362 4.21 5.71 -41.36
CA VAL A 362 3.76 6.38 -40.13
C VAL A 362 4.70 7.54 -39.84
N ASN A 363 4.25 8.56 -39.12
CA ASN A 363 5.04 9.77 -38.93
C ASN A 363 6.04 9.65 -37.77
N TYR A 364 5.62 9.09 -36.64
CA TYR A 364 6.50 8.83 -35.52
C TYR A 364 6.99 7.39 -35.68
N THR A 365 8.29 7.20 -35.93
CA THR A 365 8.95 5.88 -35.96
C THR A 365 8.86 5.22 -34.59
N SER A 366 7.69 4.65 -34.30
CA SER A 366 7.33 4.10 -33.01
C SER A 366 7.65 2.62 -33.01
N ASP A 367 8.48 2.18 -32.07
CA ASP A 367 8.54 0.75 -31.74
C ASP A 367 7.19 0.34 -31.13
N CYS A 368 6.49 -0.60 -31.78
CA CYS A 368 5.19 -1.10 -31.33
C CYS A 368 5.28 -2.48 -30.67
N SER A 369 6.46 -3.09 -30.53
CA SER A 369 6.60 -4.51 -30.19
C SER A 369 6.35 -4.89 -28.72
N GLY A 370 6.36 -3.93 -27.80
CA GLY A 370 6.18 -4.18 -26.36
C GLY A 370 4.76 -4.64 -25.99
N ALA A 371 4.66 -5.54 -25.00
CA ALA A 371 3.39 -6.10 -24.53
C ALA A 371 2.39 -5.02 -24.10
N ASP A 372 2.83 -4.03 -23.32
CA ASP A 372 1.99 -2.92 -22.88
C ASP A 372 1.47 -2.08 -24.06
N LYS A 373 2.31 -1.87 -25.07
CA LYS A 373 1.93 -1.14 -26.29
C LYS A 373 0.90 -1.91 -27.10
N GLN A 374 1.06 -3.23 -27.22
CA GLN A 374 0.09 -4.10 -27.88
C GLN A 374 -1.23 -4.15 -27.12
N ALA A 375 -1.21 -4.18 -25.78
CA ALA A 375 -2.41 -4.11 -24.96
C ALA A 375 -3.19 -2.81 -25.20
N TRP A 376 -2.50 -1.67 -25.30
CA TRP A 376 -3.12 -0.40 -25.67
C TRP A 376 -3.70 -0.38 -27.10
N VAL A 377 -2.99 -0.94 -28.08
CA VAL A 377 -3.48 -1.05 -29.46
C VAL A 377 -4.75 -1.91 -29.52
N ASP A 378 -4.73 -3.08 -28.88
CA ASP A 378 -5.87 -3.98 -28.83
C ASP A 378 -7.04 -3.38 -28.02
N GLY A 379 -6.75 -2.67 -26.93
CA GLY A 379 -7.72 -1.93 -26.12
C GLY A 379 -8.42 -0.83 -26.91
N LEU A 380 -7.67 0.01 -27.64
CA LEU A 380 -8.26 1.06 -28.48
C LEU A 380 -9.16 0.48 -29.59
N ILE A 381 -8.70 -0.56 -30.29
CA ILE A 381 -9.50 -1.22 -31.34
C ILE A 381 -10.75 -1.89 -30.75
N GLY A 382 -10.61 -2.51 -29.57
CA GLY A 382 -11.69 -3.20 -28.86
C GLY A 382 -12.64 -2.29 -28.08
N GLY A 383 -12.27 -1.02 -27.88
CA GLY A 383 -13.06 -0.05 -27.10
C GLY A 383 -12.99 -0.25 -25.59
N TYR A 384 -11.85 -0.69 -25.05
CA TYR A 384 -11.61 -0.85 -23.61
C TYR A 384 -10.25 -0.27 -23.19
N LEU A 385 -10.11 0.06 -21.90
CA LEU A 385 -8.83 0.43 -21.30
C LEU A 385 -8.07 -0.86 -20.89
N PRO A 386 -6.80 -1.02 -21.30
CA PRO A 386 -5.99 -2.18 -20.92
C PRO A 386 -5.61 -2.22 -19.44
#